data_AF-A0A920KUB7-F1
#
_entry.id   AF-A0A920KUB7-F1
#
_cell.length_a   1.000
_cell.length_b   1.000
_cell.length_c   1.000
_cell.angle_alpha   90.00
_cell.angle_beta   90.00
_cell.angle_gamma   90.00
#
_symmetry.space_group_name_H-M   'P 1'
#
loop_
_entity.id
_entity.type
_entity.pdbx_description
1 polymer ?
#
loop_
_entity_poly.entity_id
_entity_poly.type
_entity_poly.pdbx_seq_one_letter_code
_entity_poly.pdbx_strand_id
1 'polypeptide(L)' 'MLRQELRERCEQLMLLLADQVQNLPLGNESWMNTERELVAAERALARLPPADV' A
#
# COMPACT_ATOMS: atom_id res chain seq x y z
N MET A 1 1.18 -3.18 -17.09
CA MET A 1 1.77 -1.83 -16.94
C MET A 1 2.23 -1.67 -15.51
N LEU A 2 3.52 -1.85 -15.21
CA LEU A 2 4.03 -1.92 -13.83
C LEU A 2 3.64 -0.73 -12.94
N ARG A 3 3.59 0.49 -13.50
CA ARG A 3 3.15 1.70 -12.79
C ARG A 3 1.67 1.64 -12.35
N GLN A 4 0.81 1.14 -13.24
CA GLN A 4 -0.63 1.00 -12.97
C GLN A 4 -0.88 -0.11 -11.96
N GLU A 5 -0.19 -1.24 -12.09
CA GLU A 5 -0.25 -2.37 -11.15
C GLU A 5 0.21 -1.95 -9.74
N LEU A 6 1.28 -1.15 -9.63
CA LEU A 6 1.73 -0.60 -8.34
C LEU A 6 0.73 0.39 -7.73
N ARG A 7 0.06 1.21 -8.56
CA ARG A 7 -1.01 2.12 -8.08
C ARG A 7 -2.18 1.33 -7.51
N GLU A 8 -2.69 0.37 -8.26
CA GLU A 8 -3.77 -0.51 -7.82
C GLU A 8 -3.40 -1.25 -6.53
N ARG A 9 -2.14 -1.71 -6.42
CA ARG A 9 -1.65 -2.33 -5.18
C ARG A 9 -1.62 -1.37 -4.01
N CYS A 10 -1.19 -0.12 -4.20
CA CYS A 10 -1.21 0.90 -3.15
C CYS A 10 -2.65 1.17 -2.67
N GLU A 11 -3.60 1.33 -3.60
CA GLU A 11 -5.01 1.55 -3.27
C GLU A 11 -5.60 0.38 -2.45
N GLN A 12 -5.31 -0.86 -2.85
CA GLN A 12 -5.72 -2.04 -2.10
C GLN A 12 -5.12 -2.08 -0.68
N LEU A 13 -3.83 -1.77 -0.54
CA LEU A 13 -3.14 -1.77 0.75
C LEU A 13 -3.68 -0.66 1.67
N MET A 14 -4.03 0.51 1.13
CA MET A 14 -4.66 1.58 1.88
C MET A 14 -6.04 1.18 2.42
N LEU A 15 -6.87 0.53 1.58
CA LEU A 15 -8.18 0.02 2.02
C LEU A 15 -8.06 -1.05 3.09
N LEU A 16 -7.12 -1.99 2.92
CA LEU A 16 -6.85 -3.03 3.89
C LEU A 16 -6.34 -2.44 5.21
N LEU A 17 -5.44 -1.47 5.16
CA LEU A 17 -4.91 -0.81 6.36
C LEU A 17 -6.03 -0.07 7.10
N ALA A 18 -6.91 0.62 6.39
CA ALA A 18 -8.05 1.31 6.98
C ALA A 18 -9.02 0.33 7.68
N ASP A 19 -9.31 -0.80 7.05
CA ASP A 19 -10.13 -1.87 7.65
C ASP A 19 -9.45 -2.45 8.89
N GLN A 20 -8.15 -2.75 8.81
CA GLN A 20 -7.39 -3.31 9.92
C GLN A 20 -7.32 -2.37 11.12
N VAL A 21 -7.10 -1.07 10.91
CA VAL A 21 -7.08 -0.07 11.98
C VAL A 21 -8.44 0.03 12.68
N GLN A 22 -9.55 -0.17 11.96
CA GLN A 22 -10.89 -0.10 12.54
C GLN A 22 -11.33 -1.40 13.22
N ASN A 23 -10.95 -2.55 12.67
CA ASN A 23 -11.55 -3.84 13.02
C ASN A 23 -10.61 -4.79 13.77
N LEU A 24 -9.28 -4.56 13.77
CA LEU A 24 -8.38 -5.44 14.49
C LEU A 24 -8.44 -5.22 16.01
N PRO A 25 -8.36 -6.30 16.81
CA PRO A 25 -8.28 -6.19 18.24
C PRO A 25 -6.97 -5.51 18.67
N LEU A 26 -7.02 -4.80 19.80
CA LEU A 26 -5.84 -4.18 20.41
C LEU A 26 -4.73 -5.24 20.63
N GLY A 27 -3.50 -4.90 20.22
CA GLY A 27 -2.36 -5.80 20.27
C GLY A 27 -2.18 -6.67 19.03
N ASN A 28 -3.08 -6.60 18.04
CA ASN A 28 -2.83 -7.18 16.73
C ASN A 28 -2.05 -6.19 15.86
N GLU A 29 -0.79 -6.52 15.59
CA GLU A 29 0.14 -5.69 14.81
C GLU A 29 0.17 -6.07 13.32
N SER A 30 -0.79 -6.85 12.83
CA SER A 30 -0.87 -7.24 11.41
C SER A 30 -0.91 -6.02 10.47
N TRP A 31 -1.51 -4.92 10.93
CA TRP A 31 -1.52 -3.63 10.23
C TRP A 31 -0.11 -3.08 9.94
N MET A 32 0.89 -3.37 10.79
CA MET A 32 2.27 -2.93 10.55
C MET A 32 2.88 -3.60 9.33
N ASN A 33 2.51 -4.86 9.05
CA ASN A 33 2.99 -5.55 7.84
C ASN A 33 2.38 -4.92 6.59
N THR A 34 1.08 -4.59 6.63
CA THR A 34 0.37 -3.90 5.55
C THR A 34 0.94 -2.50 5.33
N GLU A 35 1.26 -1.75 6.39
CA GLU A 35 1.92 -0.45 6.32
C GLU A 35 3.31 -0.54 5.66
N ARG A 36 4.12 -1.53 6.07
CA ARG A 36 5.46 -1.75 5.48
C ARG A 36 5.38 -2.05 3.99
N GLU A 37 4.41 -2.87 3.58
CA GLU A 37 4.19 -3.18 2.17
C GLU A 37 3.75 -1.95 1.39
N LEU A 38 2.82 -1.15 1.95
CA LEU A 38 2.35 0.09 1.34
C LEU A 38 3.51 1.05 1.08
N VAL A 39 4.35 1.30 2.09
CA VAL A 39 5.53 2.18 1.96
C VAL A 39 6.51 1.65 0.91
N ALA A 40 6.70 0.34 0.82
CA ALA A 40 7.55 -0.25 -0.21
C ALA A 40 6.98 -0.05 -1.63
N ALA A 41 5.66 -0.21 -1.80
CA ALA A 41 4.96 -0.01 -3.07
C ALA A 41 4.96 1.46 -3.50
N GLU A 42 4.70 2.39 -2.58
CA GLU A 42 4.78 3.84 -2.83
C GLU A 42 6.18 4.27 -3.25
N ARG A 43 7.21 3.78 -2.56
CA ARG A 43 8.62 4.03 -2.93
C ARG A 43 8.96 3.46 -4.29
N ALA A 44 8.44 2.28 -4.63
CA ALA A 44 8.64 1.70 -5.96
C ALA A 44 7.97 2.56 -7.03
N LEU A 45 6.73 3.01 -6.79
CA LEU A 45 5.99 3.88 -7.69
C LEU A 45 6.69 5.23 -7.90
N ALA A 46 7.20 5.83 -6.84
CA ALA A 46 7.95 7.10 -6.89
C ALA A 46 9.26 7.01 -7.69
N ARG A 47 9.87 5.81 -7.77
CA ARG A 47 11.08 5.55 -8.56
C ARG A 47 10.79 5.27 -10.03
N LEU A 48 9.55 4.94 -10.40
CA LEU A 48 9.21 4.72 -11.79
C LEU A 48 9.22 6.06 -12.54
N PRO A 49 9.72 6.10 -13.79
CA PRO A 49 9.60 7.28 -14.63
C PRO A 49 8.12 7.67 -14.75
N PRO A 50 7.79 8.99 -14.79
CA PRO A 50 6.44 9.45 -15.08
C PRO A 50 5.91 8.69 -16.30
N ALA A 51 4.63 8.29 -16.27
CA ALA A 51 4.02 7.79 -17.49
C ALA A 51 4.15 8.95 -18.50
N ASP A 52 4.89 8.72 -19.58
CA ASP A 52 5.08 9.71 -20.65
C ASP A 52 3.69 10.23 -21.05
N VAL A 53 3.54 11.56 -20.98
CA VAL A 53 2.33 12.29 -21.41
C VAL A 53 2.33 12.41 -22.92
#